data_AF-A0A3N6CGJ0-F1
#
_entry.id   AF-A0A3N6CGJ0-F1
#
_cell.length_a   1.000
_cell.length_b   1.000
_cell.length_c   1.000
_cell.angle_alpha   90.00
_cell.angle_beta   90.00
_cell.angle_gamma   90.00
#
_symmetry.space_group_name_H-M   'P 1'
#
loop_
_entity.id
_entity.type
_entity.pdbx_description
1 polymer ?
#
loop_
_entity_poly.entity_id
_entity_poly.type
_entity_poly.pdbx_seq_one_letter_code
_entity_poly.pdbx_strand_id
1 'polypeptide(L)'
;MLLETDHSTPLRRSAADTARAGEQSIPAAVPHAHDTGRAARGFSPSARSTLREPVKWLIGLPFHSSDSRVTWLYYVVDDAGDGPHAVHAALERADGALERQARGGMPVDVKEIEVRRIIVDAVGNLILERCP
;
A
#
# COMPACT_ATOMS: atom_id res chain seq x y z
N MET A 1 -42.31 -29.07 4.10
CA MET A 1 -41.54 -30.06 4.87
C MET A 1 -40.50 -30.68 3.95
N LEU A 2 -39.29 -30.89 4.48
CA LEU A 2 -38.11 -31.52 3.88
C LEU A 2 -37.34 -30.64 2.87
N LEU A 3 -36.02 -30.44 2.95
CA LEU A 3 -34.98 -30.88 3.89
C LEU A 3 -33.82 -29.88 3.80
N GLU A 4 -33.26 -29.52 4.96
CA GLU A 4 -31.94 -28.93 5.10
C GLU A 4 -30.89 -29.84 4.45
N THR A 5 -29.86 -29.27 3.84
CA THR A 5 -28.63 -30.00 3.55
C THR A 5 -27.45 -29.15 3.95
N ASP A 6 -27.10 -29.36 5.21
CA ASP A 6 -25.89 -28.95 5.90
C ASP A 6 -24.70 -29.74 5.34
N HIS A 7 -23.71 -29.06 4.75
CA HIS A 7 -22.42 -29.67 4.44
C HIS A 7 -21.30 -28.77 4.93
N SER A 8 -20.98 -28.99 6.21
CA SER A 8 -19.73 -28.59 6.83
C SER A 8 -18.54 -29.45 6.36
N THR A 9 -17.35 -28.85 6.51
CA THR A 9 -15.99 -29.42 6.74
C THR A 9 -15.12 -29.94 5.58
N PRO A 10 -13.76 -29.94 5.71
CA PRO A 10 -12.89 -29.31 6.73
C PRO A 10 -11.65 -28.55 6.21
N LEU A 11 -11.10 -27.75 7.14
CA LEU A 11 -9.74 -27.20 7.19
C LEU A 11 -8.66 -28.25 6.88
N ARG A 12 -7.70 -27.92 6.02
CA ARG A 12 -6.41 -28.62 5.93
C ARG A 12 -5.28 -27.71 6.44
N ARG A 13 -4.95 -27.92 7.71
CA ARG A 13 -3.71 -27.49 8.36
C ARG A 13 -2.59 -28.42 7.89
N SER A 14 -1.48 -27.87 7.39
CA SER A 14 -0.22 -28.62 7.27
C SER A 14 0.91 -27.75 7.79
N ALA A 15 1.36 -28.08 9.00
CA ALA A 15 2.58 -27.61 9.61
C ALA A 15 3.47 -28.83 9.89
N ALA A 16 4.77 -28.56 9.96
CA ALA A 16 5.88 -29.46 10.30
C ALA A 16 6.28 -30.41 9.16
N ASP A 17 7.55 -30.74 8.95
CA ASP A 17 8.84 -30.28 9.46
C ASP A 17 9.84 -31.06 8.61
N THR A 18 10.93 -30.46 8.13
CA THR A 18 12.16 -31.25 7.96
C THR A 18 13.37 -30.34 8.03
N ALA A 19 13.96 -30.32 9.22
CA ALA A 19 15.34 -29.93 9.42
C ALA A 19 16.25 -30.81 8.56
N ARG A 20 17.22 -30.21 7.87
CA ARG A 20 18.46 -30.91 7.51
C ARG A 20 19.65 -29.98 7.68
N ALA A 21 20.48 -30.37 8.63
CA ALA A 21 21.84 -29.91 8.84
C ALA A 21 22.69 -30.11 7.58
N GLY A 22 23.60 -29.18 7.35
CA GLY A 22 24.60 -29.21 6.29
C GLY A 22 25.63 -28.12 6.54
N GLU A 23 26.57 -28.42 7.43
CA GLU A 23 27.83 -27.70 7.63
C GLU A 23 28.56 -27.52 6.30
N GLN A 24 29.14 -26.34 6.03
CA GLN A 24 30.47 -26.22 5.43
C GLN A 24 31.00 -24.78 5.39
N SER A 25 32.06 -24.59 6.20
CA SER A 25 33.29 -23.86 5.92
C SER A 25 33.31 -22.34 5.77
N ILE A 26 33.79 -21.69 6.83
CA ILE A 26 34.41 -20.35 6.83
C ILE A 26 35.93 -20.52 6.61
N PRO A 27 36.57 -19.81 5.67
CA PRO A 27 37.98 -19.50 5.79
C PRO A 27 38.18 -18.10 6.38
N ALA A 28 38.93 -18.07 7.48
CA ALA A 28 39.48 -16.87 8.08
C ALA A 28 40.47 -16.20 7.11
N ALA A 29 40.32 -14.89 6.91
CA ALA A 29 41.37 -14.04 6.38
C ALA A 29 41.40 -12.75 7.21
N VAL A 30 42.34 -12.70 8.15
CA VAL A 30 42.79 -11.46 8.79
C VAL A 30 43.79 -10.80 7.85
N PRO A 31 43.71 -9.47 7.69
CA PRO A 31 44.94 -8.71 7.82
C PRO A 31 44.78 -7.56 8.82
N HIS A 32 45.67 -7.55 9.80
CA HIS A 32 46.03 -6.35 10.54
C HIS A 32 46.83 -5.42 9.64
N ALA A 33 46.42 -4.16 9.59
CA ALA A 33 47.36 -3.05 9.60
C ALA A 33 46.66 -1.83 10.23
N HIS A 34 47.31 -1.29 11.26
CA HIS A 34 46.97 -0.02 11.89
C HIS A 34 47.08 1.11 10.86
N ASP A 35 46.06 1.97 10.79
CA ASP A 35 46.27 3.35 10.36
C ASP A 35 45.60 4.29 11.37
N THR A 36 46.44 4.99 12.12
CA THR A 36 46.07 6.03 13.06
C THR A 36 45.95 7.35 12.31
N GLY A 37 44.72 7.69 11.90
CA GLY A 37 44.42 8.93 11.22
C GLY A 37 43.15 9.59 11.78
N ARG A 38 43.26 10.24 12.93
CA ARG A 38 42.25 11.16 13.47
C ARG A 38 42.03 12.31 12.49
N ALA A 39 40.92 12.31 11.77
CA ALA A 39 40.34 13.52 11.19
C ALA A 39 38.84 13.35 10.99
N ALA A 40 38.09 14.26 11.60
CA ALA A 40 36.69 14.59 11.36
C ALA A 40 35.70 13.41 11.27
N ARG A 41 34.91 13.23 12.33
CA ARG A 41 33.53 12.73 12.19
C ARG A 41 32.75 13.77 11.36
N GLY A 42 32.99 13.77 10.05
CA GLY A 42 32.05 14.29 9.09
C GLY A 42 30.79 13.48 9.29
N PHE A 43 29.72 14.17 9.67
CA PHE A 43 28.39 13.62 9.65
C PHE A 43 28.13 13.17 8.20
N SER A 44 28.38 11.89 7.90
CA SER A 44 28.05 11.32 6.61
C SER A 44 26.53 11.26 6.54
N PRO A 45 25.85 12.04 5.68
CA PRO A 45 24.39 11.95 5.55
C PRO A 45 23.96 10.65 4.85
N SER A 46 24.93 9.85 4.37
CA SER A 46 24.72 8.62 3.61
C SER A 46 24.41 7.43 4.53
N ALA A 47 23.40 7.59 5.38
CA ALA A 47 22.63 6.50 5.97
C ALA A 47 21.27 7.00 6.48
N ARG A 48 20.73 8.10 5.93
CA ARG A 48 19.28 8.20 5.84
C ARG A 48 18.87 7.12 4.86
N SER A 49 18.69 5.89 5.36
CA SER A 49 17.74 4.99 4.76
C SER A 49 16.50 5.85 4.59
N THR A 50 16.24 6.28 3.36
CA THR A 50 14.95 6.82 3.01
C THR A 50 14.03 5.63 3.18
N LEU A 51 13.56 5.41 4.41
CA LEU A 51 12.21 4.98 4.63
C LEU A 51 11.38 6.08 3.95
N ARG A 52 11.30 6.04 2.62
CA ARG A 52 10.31 6.77 1.87
C ARG A 52 9.04 6.22 2.47
N GLU A 53 8.42 6.99 3.35
CA GLU A 53 7.10 6.65 3.84
C GLU A 53 6.27 6.24 2.62
N PRO A 54 5.55 5.12 2.70
CA PRO A 54 4.77 4.64 1.58
C PRO A 54 3.87 5.78 1.12
N VAL A 55 3.93 6.09 -0.17
CA VAL A 55 3.18 7.22 -0.72
C VAL A 55 1.70 6.87 -0.65
N LYS A 56 0.94 7.68 0.07
CA LYS A 56 -0.51 7.55 0.17
C LYS A 56 -1.18 8.50 -0.80
N TRP A 57 -2.27 8.05 -1.39
CA TRP A 57 -3.05 8.81 -2.36
C TRP A 57 -4.50 8.91 -1.90
N LEU A 58 -5.12 10.06 -2.13
CA LEU A 58 -6.56 10.28 -2.02
C LEU A 58 -7.13 10.39 -3.43
N ILE A 59 -8.01 9.46 -3.80
CA ILE A 59 -8.67 9.43 -5.10
C ILE A 59 -10.15 9.72 -4.92
N GLY A 60 -10.60 10.82 -5.52
CA GLY A 60 -12.01 11.19 -5.60
C GLY A 60 -12.63 10.69 -6.91
N LEU A 61 -13.70 9.91 -6.81
CA LEU A 61 -14.48 9.41 -7.93
C LEU A 61 -15.91 9.95 -7.83
N PRO A 62 -16.35 10.82 -8.76
CA PRO A 62 -17.71 11.31 -8.76
C PRO A 62 -18.66 10.22 -9.28
N PHE A 63 -19.90 10.25 -8.82
CA PHE A 63 -21.01 9.55 -9.43
C PHE A 63 -22.27 10.40 -9.34
N HIS A 64 -23.20 10.17 -10.26
CA HIS A 64 -24.50 10.84 -10.24
C HIS A 64 -25.51 9.95 -9.52
N SER A 65 -26.12 10.47 -8.47
CA SER A 65 -27.28 9.84 -7.85
C SER A 65 -28.51 9.98 -8.73
N SER A 66 -29.57 9.23 -8.42
CA SER A 66 -30.83 9.22 -9.18
C SER A 66 -31.54 10.58 -9.24
N ASP A 67 -31.20 11.51 -8.36
CA ASP A 67 -31.71 12.89 -8.33
C ASP A 67 -30.78 13.88 -9.06
N SER A 68 -29.86 13.39 -9.88
CA SER A 68 -28.89 14.17 -10.67
C SER A 68 -27.86 14.96 -9.84
N ARG A 69 -27.75 14.72 -8.53
CA ARG A 69 -26.67 15.31 -7.72
C ARG A 69 -25.36 14.57 -7.96
N VAL A 70 -24.28 15.32 -8.02
CA VAL A 70 -22.92 14.76 -8.03
C VAL A 70 -22.52 14.45 -6.60
N THR A 71 -22.21 13.18 -6.33
CA THR A 71 -21.65 12.73 -5.05
C THR A 71 -20.25 12.20 -5.30
N TRP A 72 -19.32 12.53 -4.41
CA TRP A 72 -17.92 12.11 -4.50
C TRP A 72 -17.65 10.94 -3.54
N LEU A 73 -17.05 9.87 -4.06
CA LEU A 73 -16.44 8.81 -3.25
C LEU A 73 -14.94 9.06 -3.13
N TYR A 74 -14.42 9.04 -1.91
CA TYR A 74 -13.00 9.23 -1.67
C TYR A 74 -12.37 7.93 -1.17
N TYR A 75 -11.33 7.49 -1.87
CA TYR A 75 -10.55 6.32 -1.52
C TYR A 75 -9.15 6.73 -1.10
N VAL A 76 -8.70 6.23 0.04
CA VAL A 76 -7.28 6.22 0.38
C VAL A 76 -6.66 4.99 -0.24
N VAL A 77 -5.59 5.19 -1.00
CA VAL A 77 -4.79 4.13 -1.61
C VAL A 77 -3.38 4.22 -1.03
N ASP A 78 -3.03 3.21 -0.25
CA ASP A 78 -1.68 3.01 0.24
C ASP A 78 -0.82 2.33 -0.83
N ASP A 79 0.51 2.52 -0.76
CA ASP A 79 1.52 1.81 -1.54
C ASP A 79 1.45 1.95 -3.07
N ALA A 80 0.70 2.91 -3.61
CA ALA A 80 0.74 3.23 -5.03
C ALA A 80 1.97 4.09 -5.37
N GLY A 81 2.80 3.60 -6.29
CA GLY A 81 4.04 4.27 -6.70
C GLY A 81 3.83 5.63 -7.39
N ASP A 82 2.67 5.81 -8.02
CA ASP A 82 2.26 7.05 -8.69
C ASP A 82 0.73 7.21 -8.72
N GLY A 83 0.28 8.38 -9.21
CA GLY A 83 -1.13 8.74 -9.32
C GLY A 83 -1.95 7.77 -10.21
N PRO A 84 -1.51 7.44 -11.44
CA PRO A 84 -2.21 6.49 -12.29
C PRO A 84 -2.45 5.11 -11.65
N HIS A 85 -1.46 4.54 -10.96
CA HIS A 85 -1.63 3.29 -10.23
C HIS A 85 -2.64 3.44 -9.08
N ALA A 86 -2.62 4.57 -8.37
CA ALA A 86 -3.59 4.85 -7.32
C ALA A 86 -5.02 4.96 -7.88
N VAL A 87 -5.19 5.64 -9.02
CA VAL A 87 -6.48 5.74 -9.72
C VAL A 87 -6.99 4.37 -10.13
N HIS A 88 -6.13 3.53 -10.72
CA HIS A 88 -6.51 2.17 -11.09
C HIS A 88 -7.00 1.37 -9.89
N ALA A 89 -6.25 1.37 -8.78
CA ALA A 89 -6.64 0.67 -7.56
C ALA A 89 -7.96 1.20 -6.96
N ALA A 90 -8.19 2.51 -7.02
CA ALA A 90 -9.45 3.11 -6.58
C ALA A 90 -10.63 2.73 -7.48
N LEU A 91 -10.45 2.67 -8.80
CA LEU A 91 -11.47 2.23 -9.75
C LEU A 91 -11.81 0.75 -9.58
N GLU A 92 -10.81 -0.12 -9.42
CA GLU A 92 -11.03 -1.54 -9.13
C GLU A 92 -11.84 -1.73 -7.85
N ARG A 93 -11.51 -0.96 -6.79
CA ARG A 93 -12.27 -0.98 -5.55
C ARG A 93 -13.70 -0.48 -5.76
N ALA A 94 -13.86 0.63 -6.48
CA ALA A 94 -15.18 1.20 -6.77
C ALA A 94 -16.06 0.26 -7.60
N ASP A 95 -15.48 -0.58 -8.47
CA ASP A 95 -16.21 -1.60 -9.22
C ASP A 95 -16.51 -2.87 -8.40
N GLY A 96 -16.05 -2.96 -7.15
CA GLY A 96 -16.44 -4.02 -6.22
C GLY A 96 -17.96 -4.08 -6.01
N ALA A 97 -18.50 -5.29 -5.85
CA ALA A 97 -19.94 -5.50 -5.71
C ALA A 97 -20.57 -4.70 -4.55
N LEU A 98 -19.88 -4.63 -3.42
CA LEU A 98 -20.31 -3.87 -2.24
C LEU A 98 -20.38 -2.37 -2.50
N GLU A 99 -19.35 -1.82 -3.15
CA GLU A 99 -19.26 -0.39 -3.49
C GLU A 99 -20.29 0.01 -4.54
N ARG A 100 -20.49 -0.84 -5.56
CA ARG A 100 -21.58 -0.66 -6.52
C ARG A 100 -22.94 -0.68 -5.84
N GLN A 101 -23.18 -1.61 -4.91
CA GLN A 101 -24.44 -1.67 -4.17
C GLN A 101 -24.65 -0.41 -3.31
N ALA A 102 -23.60 0.09 -2.64
CA ALA A 102 -23.66 1.30 -1.84
C ALA A 102 -24.05 2.55 -2.66
N ARG A 103 -23.64 2.60 -3.93
CA ARG A 103 -24.06 3.63 -4.90
C ARG A 103 -25.43 3.39 -5.55
N GLY A 104 -26.16 2.34 -5.15
CA GLY A 104 -27.41 1.96 -5.81
C GLY A 104 -27.23 1.47 -7.25
N GLY A 105 -26.05 0.93 -7.58
CA GLY A 105 -25.69 0.46 -8.92
C GLY A 105 -25.23 1.57 -9.87
N MET A 106 -25.18 2.83 -9.44
CA MET A 106 -24.76 3.93 -10.29
C MET A 106 -23.26 3.86 -10.63
N PRO A 107 -22.88 4.07 -11.91
CA PRO A 107 -21.48 4.06 -12.32
C PRO A 107 -20.77 5.32 -11.81
N VAL A 108 -19.45 5.19 -11.59
CA VAL A 108 -18.58 6.35 -11.37
C VAL A 108 -18.33 7.06 -12.72
N ASP A 109 -18.18 8.38 -12.69
CA ASP A 109 -17.75 9.15 -13.85
C ASP A 109 -16.22 9.28 -13.85
N VAL A 110 -15.59 8.66 -14.85
CA VAL A 110 -14.13 8.62 -15.02
C VAL A 110 -13.56 9.86 -15.71
N LYS A 111 -14.41 10.80 -16.14
CA LYS A 111 -13.96 12.03 -16.81
C LYS A 111 -13.42 13.07 -15.84
N GLU A 112 -13.85 13.04 -14.58
CA GLU A 112 -13.48 14.02 -13.57
C GLU A 112 -12.97 13.32 -12.31
N ILE A 113 -11.76 12.76 -12.39
CA ILE A 113 -11.12 12.08 -11.26
C ILE A 113 -10.27 13.09 -10.49
N GLU A 114 -10.49 13.17 -9.18
CA GLU A 114 -9.64 13.96 -8.30
C GLU A 114 -8.47 13.10 -7.80
N VAL A 115 -7.24 13.56 -8.03
CA VAL A 115 -6.02 12.86 -7.60
C VAL A 115 -5.23 13.78 -6.69
N ARG A 116 -5.10 13.37 -5.42
CA ARG A 116 -4.25 14.08 -4.45
C ARG A 116 -3.26 13.12 -3.81
N ARG A 117 -2.03 13.60 -3.63
CA ARG A 117 -1.04 12.93 -2.81
C ARG A 117 -1.23 13.35 -1.35
N ILE A 118 -1.25 12.37 -0.45
CA ILE A 118 -1.26 12.60 0.99
C ILE A 118 0.19 12.59 1.47
N ILE A 119 0.61 13.68 2.10
CA ILE A 119 1.95 13.86 2.65
C ILE A 119 1.84 14.13 4.14
N VAL A 120 2.71 13.52 4.92
CA VAL A 120 2.90 13.87 6.34
C VAL A 120 4.13 14.78 6.41
N ASP A 121 3.96 15.99 6.95
CA ASP A 121 5.08 16.90 7.12
C ASP A 121 5.96 16.50 8.33
N ALA A 122 7.08 17.22 8.52
CA ALA A 122 8.05 16.90 9.57
C ALA A 122 7.51 17.07 11.01
N VAL A 123 6.37 17.73 11.20
CA VAL A 123 5.70 17.90 12.50
C VAL A 123 4.43 17.04 12.63
N GLY A 124 4.14 16.20 11.62
CA GLY A 124 3.06 15.23 11.64
C GLY A 124 1.73 15.72 11.05
N ASN A 125 1.68 16.88 10.39
CA ASN A 125 0.46 17.35 9.74
C ASN A 125 0.23 16.63 8.41
N LEU A 126 -1.04 16.36 8.10
CA LEU A 126 -1.46 15.83 6.81
C LEU A 126 -1.67 16.98 5.81
N ILE A 127 -0.98 16.90 4.67
CA ILE A 127 -1.08 17.83 3.54
C ILE A 127 -1.61 17.06 2.33
N LEU A 128 -2.50 17.71 1.57
CA LEU A 128 -3.02 17.20 0.31
C LEU A 128 -2.45 18.02 -0.85
N GLU A 129 -1.55 17.42 -1.62
CA GLU A 129 -1.00 18.02 -2.82
C GLU A 129 -1.79 17.55 -4.05
N ARG A 130 -2.20 18.47 -4.92
CA ARG A 130 -2.79 18.09 -6.21
C ARG A 130 -1.69 17.58 -7.14
N CYS A 131 -1.95 16.47 -7.81
CA CYS A 131 -1.14 16.11 -8.96
C CYS A 131 -1.54 16.98 -10.17
N PRO A 132 -0.56 17.51 -10.93
CA PRO A 132 -0.81 18.24 -12.17
C PRO A 132 -1.34 17.33 -13.28
#